data_AF-A0A3Q8V3M5-F1
#
_entry.id   AF-A0A3Q8V3M5-F1
#
_cell.length_a   1.000
_cell.length_b   1.000
_cell.length_c   1.000
_cell.angle_alpha   90.00
_cell.angle_beta   90.00
_cell.angle_gamma   90.00
#
_symmetry.space_group_name_H-M   'P 1'
#
loop_
_entity.id
_entity.type
_entity.pdbx_description
1 polymer ?
#
loop_
_entity_poly.entity_id
_entity_poly.type
_entity_poly.pdbx_seq_one_letter_code
_entity_poly.pdbx_strand_id
1 'polypeptide(L)'
;MSDRLGPQWSATTDRALRQAGWYPGREVPTEEWRRTLLGRGGIDMSAAARGFLAEFGGLVVAGEAGRFRIDPLAADWDDKVFDVPDEGSPAYLCPIGATDRGDGVGMAPSGAVYIGRESVRLLAPSPGEALDKLASDAGVGAGTGEGTELRSRWSALTKRVLRSSGWDPDRRVPRPEWESELRERGFPVHEAARRFLAEFGGLRTDEWTPGPVMPQSPYHFDPLGAAADTGAFAAFVDAAGADLCPIGRADSGDSFLGMAADGAVYVGGDSAELLAESGYDAVEKLVMERRTDAPLPFVPAGDHLVLPHSPEHDLRAEIGTRWSAETDRVLRLSGWYPGRSVATEEWERTLHEADEDFEIHEAARGFLREFGGLEIHQRGPGRTAARTPFRLDPLVATWDREIFDDLGEQAGKYLYPIGGIGRGVSYLAMAADGTVHVGMDEVTFLAETGDEALRKLIEGVR
;
A
#
# COMPACT_ATOMS: atom_id res chain seq x y z
N MET A 1 -16.57 38.86 -33.04
CA MET A 1 -16.28 39.68 -31.83
C MET A 1 -15.75 38.73 -30.78
N SER A 2 -14.44 38.78 -30.54
CA SER A 2 -13.72 37.85 -29.68
C SER A 2 -13.88 38.32 -28.23
N ASP A 3 -14.72 37.61 -27.48
CA ASP A 3 -14.92 37.86 -26.05
C ASP A 3 -13.74 37.25 -25.30
N ARG A 4 -12.66 38.03 -25.16
CA ARG A 4 -11.56 37.69 -24.24
C ARG A 4 -12.08 37.89 -22.83
N LEU A 5 -12.66 36.84 -22.27
CA LEU A 5 -12.77 36.68 -20.83
C LEU A 5 -11.35 36.87 -20.25
N GLY A 6 -11.14 37.99 -19.57
CA GLY A 6 -9.90 38.24 -18.85
C GLY A 6 -9.63 37.13 -17.83
N PRO A 7 -8.38 36.99 -17.37
CA PRO A 7 -8.03 35.90 -16.47
C PRO A 7 -8.92 35.89 -15.22
N GLN A 8 -9.52 34.74 -14.93
CA GLN A 8 -10.44 34.52 -13.81
C GLN A 8 -9.67 34.38 -12.48
N TRP A 9 -9.05 35.45 -12.00
CA TRP A 9 -8.44 35.51 -10.66
C TRP A 9 -8.48 36.93 -10.08
N SER A 10 -8.31 37.06 -8.76
CA SER A 10 -8.41 38.34 -8.07
C SER A 10 -7.26 39.31 -8.40
N ALA A 11 -7.47 40.60 -8.12
CA ALA A 11 -6.41 41.62 -8.26
C ALA A 11 -5.19 41.36 -7.35
N THR A 12 -5.39 40.64 -6.25
CA THR A 12 -4.31 40.21 -5.35
C THR A 12 -3.44 39.16 -6.03
N THR A 13 -4.07 38.17 -6.67
CA THR A 13 -3.38 37.12 -7.41
C THR A 13 -2.67 37.66 -8.65
N ASP A 14 -3.27 38.60 -9.40
CA ASP A 14 -2.60 39.26 -10.52
C ASP A 14 -1.33 39.99 -10.06
N ARG A 15 -1.38 40.69 -8.93
CA ARG A 15 -0.21 41.35 -8.34
C ARG A 15 0.86 40.36 -7.92
N ALA A 16 0.49 39.27 -7.25
CA ALA A 16 1.42 38.24 -6.81
C ALA A 16 2.12 37.56 -8.00
N LEU A 17 1.37 37.24 -9.06
CA LEU A 17 1.91 36.68 -10.30
C LEU A 17 2.90 37.65 -10.96
N ARG A 18 2.55 38.93 -11.09
CA ARG A 18 3.46 39.94 -11.66
C ARG A 18 4.73 40.12 -10.84
N GLN A 19 4.63 40.09 -9.52
CA GLN A 19 5.79 40.14 -8.62
C GLN A 19 6.67 38.89 -8.75
N ALA A 20 6.07 37.72 -8.99
CA ALA A 20 6.78 36.48 -9.30
C ALA A 20 7.44 36.49 -10.70
N GLY A 21 7.18 37.50 -11.53
CA GLY A 21 7.76 37.66 -12.86
C GLY A 21 6.85 37.21 -14.02
N TRP A 22 5.55 37.01 -13.77
CA TRP A 22 4.58 36.71 -14.82
C TRP A 22 4.19 37.97 -15.63
N TYR A 23 3.95 37.77 -16.93
CA TYR A 23 3.39 38.77 -17.83
C TYR A 23 2.48 38.10 -18.87
N PRO A 24 1.44 38.79 -19.38
CA PRO A 24 0.55 38.23 -20.40
C PRO A 24 1.31 37.81 -21.67
N GLY A 25 1.07 36.59 -22.16
CA GLY A 25 1.74 36.05 -23.34
C GLY A 25 3.13 35.44 -23.07
N ARG A 26 3.48 35.21 -21.80
CA ARG A 26 4.66 34.43 -21.41
C ARG A 26 4.55 33.00 -21.93
N GLU A 27 5.63 32.49 -22.51
CA GLU A 27 5.71 31.14 -23.05
C GLU A 27 7.06 30.50 -22.68
N VAL A 28 7.00 29.46 -21.86
CA VAL A 28 8.16 28.71 -21.34
C VAL A 28 8.20 27.34 -22.04
N PRO A 29 9.38 26.89 -22.52
CA PRO A 29 9.51 25.55 -23.08
C PRO A 29 9.20 24.47 -22.05
N THR A 30 8.26 23.57 -22.34
CA THR A 30 7.84 22.49 -21.43
C THR A 30 8.40 21.10 -21.79
N GLU A 31 9.17 21.00 -22.88
CA GLU A 31 9.58 19.71 -23.45
C GLU A 31 10.55 18.93 -22.56
N GLU A 32 11.40 19.63 -21.81
CA GLU A 32 12.32 19.01 -20.85
C GLU A 32 11.57 18.40 -19.65
N TRP A 33 10.59 19.12 -19.11
CA TRP A 33 9.70 18.60 -18.08
C TRP A 33 8.93 17.39 -18.58
N ARG A 34 8.37 17.45 -19.79
CA ARG A 34 7.66 16.32 -20.40
C ARG A 34 8.53 15.07 -20.52
N ARG A 35 9.76 15.21 -21.04
CA ARG A 35 10.69 14.07 -21.19
C ARG A 35 11.04 13.47 -19.83
N THR A 36 11.24 14.32 -18.82
CA THR A 36 11.62 13.88 -17.47
C THR A 36 10.46 13.15 -16.76
N LEU A 37 9.23 13.66 -16.90
CA LEU A 37 8.03 13.02 -16.35
C LEU A 37 7.74 11.67 -17.00
N LEU A 38 7.89 11.58 -18.33
CA LEU A 38 7.79 10.30 -19.06
C LEU A 38 8.82 9.27 -18.56
N GLY A 39 10.05 9.70 -18.26
CA GLY A 39 11.12 8.84 -17.75
C GLY A 39 10.98 8.38 -16.30
N ARG A 40 10.26 9.14 -15.45
CA ARG A 40 10.08 8.82 -14.02
C ARG A 40 8.89 7.91 -13.73
N GLY A 41 7.91 7.80 -14.62
CA GLY A 41 6.72 6.99 -14.37
C GLY A 41 5.73 6.86 -15.54
N GLY A 42 6.13 7.18 -16.77
CA GLY A 42 5.23 7.12 -17.94
C GLY A 42 4.14 8.20 -17.97
N ILE A 43 4.32 9.27 -17.18
CA ILE A 43 3.37 10.38 -17.01
C ILE A 43 3.37 11.25 -18.28
N ASP A 44 2.33 11.14 -19.12
CA ASP A 44 2.12 12.03 -20.27
C ASP A 44 1.46 13.36 -19.90
N MET A 45 2.06 14.46 -20.35
CA MET A 45 1.62 15.81 -19.99
C MET A 45 0.40 16.22 -20.83
N SER A 46 -0.76 16.37 -20.15
CA SER A 46 -2.01 16.78 -20.78
C SER A 46 -1.91 18.17 -21.44
N ALA A 47 -2.77 18.46 -22.41
CA ALA A 47 -2.79 19.76 -23.08
C ALA A 47 -3.07 20.92 -22.10
N ALA A 48 -3.94 20.69 -21.11
CA ALA A 48 -4.25 21.67 -20.06
C ALA A 48 -3.02 21.96 -19.18
N ALA A 49 -2.33 20.91 -18.70
CA ALA A 49 -1.13 21.07 -17.89
C ALA A 49 0.02 21.71 -18.68
N ARG A 50 0.15 21.38 -19.96
CA ARG A 50 1.14 21.98 -20.86
C ARG A 50 0.89 23.47 -21.08
N GLY A 51 -0.36 23.86 -21.34
CA GLY A 51 -0.73 25.27 -21.48
C GLY A 51 -0.45 26.06 -20.21
N PHE A 52 -0.82 25.50 -19.06
CA PHE A 52 -0.55 26.10 -17.75
C PHE A 52 0.94 26.24 -17.46
N LEU A 53 1.73 25.19 -17.67
CA LEU A 53 3.18 25.22 -17.43
C LEU A 53 3.92 26.10 -18.45
N ALA A 54 3.44 26.19 -19.69
CA ALA A 54 3.99 27.13 -20.67
C ALA A 54 3.80 28.59 -20.22
N GLU A 55 2.65 28.91 -19.62
CA GLU A 55 2.37 30.28 -19.20
C GLU A 55 3.00 30.62 -17.83
N PHE A 56 2.90 29.71 -16.85
CA PHE A 56 3.24 29.96 -15.44
C PHE A 56 4.44 29.17 -14.92
N GLY A 57 5.00 28.24 -15.69
CA GLY A 57 6.08 27.36 -15.24
C GLY A 57 7.34 28.12 -14.82
N GLY A 58 8.00 27.63 -13.78
CA GLY A 58 9.20 28.21 -13.16
C GLY A 58 8.94 29.39 -12.22
N LEU A 59 7.69 29.83 -12.05
CA LEU A 59 7.35 30.89 -11.12
C LEU A 59 7.29 30.38 -9.68
N VAL A 60 7.59 31.26 -8.73
CA VAL A 60 7.33 31.06 -7.31
C VAL A 60 6.36 32.14 -6.87
N VAL A 61 5.10 31.77 -6.68
CA VAL A 61 4.03 32.68 -6.28
C VAL A 61 3.96 32.70 -4.76
N ALA A 62 4.17 33.87 -4.16
CA ALA A 62 4.02 34.06 -2.73
C ALA A 62 2.59 34.45 -2.39
N GLY A 63 1.94 33.68 -1.51
CA GLY A 63 0.63 33.98 -0.92
C GLY A 63 0.73 34.11 0.60
N GLU A 64 -0.39 34.41 1.26
CA GLU A 64 -0.42 34.55 2.73
C GLU A 64 -0.17 33.23 3.47
N ALA A 65 -0.50 32.09 2.86
CA ALA A 65 -0.32 30.76 3.43
C ALA A 65 1.07 30.15 3.19
N GLY A 66 1.88 30.71 2.27
CA GLY A 66 3.16 30.14 1.89
C GLY A 66 3.52 30.43 0.45
N ARG A 67 4.55 29.75 -0.05
CA ARG A 67 5.02 29.87 -1.43
C ARG A 67 4.60 28.66 -2.24
N PHE A 68 4.02 28.92 -3.40
CA PHE A 68 3.72 27.91 -4.40
C PHE A 68 4.75 27.98 -5.51
N ARG A 69 5.53 26.90 -5.69
CA ARG A 69 6.48 26.75 -6.78
C ARG A 69 5.80 26.01 -7.93
N ILE A 70 5.67 26.70 -9.06
CA ILE A 70 5.08 26.16 -10.30
C ILE A 70 6.18 25.43 -11.07
N ASP A 71 6.54 24.27 -10.58
CA ASP A 71 7.59 23.43 -11.14
C ASP A 71 7.17 21.97 -10.97
N PRO A 72 6.90 21.24 -12.06
CA PRO A 72 6.37 19.88 -12.00
C PRO A 72 7.35 18.90 -11.34
N LEU A 73 8.62 19.29 -11.17
CA LEU A 73 9.65 18.47 -10.54
C LEU A 73 9.93 18.89 -9.08
N ALA A 74 9.24 19.90 -8.54
CA ALA A 74 9.54 20.46 -7.22
C ALA A 74 8.95 19.68 -6.04
N ALA A 75 7.92 18.86 -6.26
CA ALA A 75 7.42 17.95 -5.21
C ALA A 75 8.03 16.56 -5.42
N ASP A 76 8.36 15.93 -4.30
CA ASP A 76 8.61 14.49 -4.23
C ASP A 76 7.24 13.81 -4.26
N TRP A 77 6.65 13.75 -5.46
CA TRP A 77 5.39 13.05 -5.70
C TRP A 77 5.70 11.56 -5.59
N ASP A 78 5.37 10.95 -4.45
CA ASP A 78 5.38 9.49 -4.33
C ASP A 78 4.45 8.91 -5.43
N ASP A 79 4.86 7.85 -6.10
CA ASP A 79 4.19 7.32 -7.32
C ASP A 79 2.71 6.97 -7.09
N LYS A 80 2.27 6.91 -5.83
CA LYS A 80 0.89 6.64 -5.39
C LYS A 80 -0.03 7.84 -5.38
N VAL A 81 0.47 9.08 -5.49
CA VAL A 81 -0.38 10.27 -5.54
C VAL A 81 -1.14 10.36 -6.88
N PHE A 82 -0.71 9.59 -7.88
CA PHE A 82 -1.41 9.40 -9.16
C PHE A 82 -2.55 8.37 -9.08
N ASP A 83 -2.62 7.55 -8.03
CA ASP A 83 -3.74 6.66 -7.73
C ASP A 83 -4.74 7.41 -6.85
N VAL A 84 -5.70 8.12 -7.47
CA VAL A 84 -6.82 8.69 -6.74
C VAL A 84 -7.87 7.59 -6.53
N PRO A 85 -8.22 7.22 -5.29
CA PRO A 85 -8.99 5.99 -5.04
C PRO A 85 -10.51 6.14 -5.25
N ASP A 86 -11.05 7.36 -5.33
CA ASP A 86 -12.49 7.58 -5.25
C ASP A 86 -13.18 7.66 -6.61
N GLU A 87 -14.30 6.94 -6.74
CA GLU A 87 -15.26 7.02 -7.85
C GLU A 87 -15.65 8.49 -8.11
N GLY A 88 -15.12 9.07 -9.18
CA GLY A 88 -15.39 10.45 -9.60
C GLY A 88 -14.16 11.35 -9.75
N SER A 89 -12.98 10.88 -9.31
CA SER A 89 -11.71 11.58 -9.59
C SER A 89 -11.11 11.16 -10.93
N PRO A 90 -10.42 12.06 -11.64
CA PRO A 90 -9.80 11.73 -12.92
C PRO A 90 -8.69 10.70 -12.70
N ALA A 91 -8.69 9.65 -13.52
CA ALA A 91 -7.77 8.51 -13.47
C ALA A 91 -6.27 8.87 -13.61
N TYR A 92 -5.94 10.17 -13.75
CA TYR A 92 -4.59 10.66 -13.96
C TYR A 92 -4.48 12.16 -13.66
N LEU A 93 -3.48 12.57 -12.88
CA LEU A 93 -3.13 13.96 -12.59
C LEU A 93 -1.71 14.24 -13.10
N CYS A 94 -1.52 15.28 -13.90
CA CYS A 94 -0.19 15.75 -14.26
C CYS A 94 0.35 16.65 -13.15
N PRO A 95 1.56 16.42 -12.60
CA PRO A 95 2.13 17.32 -11.61
C PRO A 95 2.38 18.69 -12.23
N ILE A 96 2.05 19.77 -11.52
CA ILE A 96 2.24 21.15 -11.97
C ILE A 96 3.01 22.02 -10.98
N GLY A 97 3.19 21.57 -9.73
CA GLY A 97 3.92 22.33 -8.73
C GLY A 97 3.90 21.71 -7.34
N ALA A 98 4.47 22.46 -6.38
CA ALA A 98 4.48 22.11 -4.98
C ALA A 98 4.34 23.36 -4.09
N THR A 99 3.72 23.21 -2.93
CA THR A 99 3.78 24.21 -1.86
C THR A 99 5.07 24.05 -1.06
N ASP A 100 5.53 25.11 -0.39
CA ASP A 100 6.64 25.07 0.57
C ASP A 100 6.37 24.21 1.81
N ARG A 101 5.12 23.82 2.03
CA ARG A 101 4.69 22.83 3.04
C ARG A 101 4.89 21.39 2.57
N GLY A 102 5.28 21.19 1.31
CA GLY A 102 5.53 19.88 0.71
C GLY A 102 4.27 19.22 0.14
N ASP A 103 3.17 19.97 -0.04
CA ASP A 103 2.00 19.46 -0.76
C ASP A 103 2.26 19.51 -2.26
N GLY A 104 1.99 18.41 -2.96
CA GLY A 104 1.96 18.39 -4.42
C GLY A 104 0.69 19.06 -4.96
N VAL A 105 0.83 19.84 -6.04
CA VAL A 105 -0.31 20.34 -6.84
C VAL A 105 -0.34 19.70 -8.24
N GLY A 106 -1.43 19.02 -8.55
CA GLY A 106 -1.63 18.23 -9.77
C GLY A 106 -2.82 18.71 -10.59
N MET A 107 -2.79 18.51 -11.90
CA MET A 107 -3.83 18.96 -12.83
C MET A 107 -4.38 17.81 -13.66
N ALA A 108 -5.70 17.69 -13.68
CA ALA A 108 -6.40 16.75 -14.53
C ALA A 108 -6.41 17.19 -16.00
N PRO A 109 -6.63 16.28 -16.98
CA PRO A 109 -6.82 16.65 -18.38
C PRO A 109 -7.96 17.64 -18.62
N SER A 110 -8.96 17.68 -17.74
CA SER A 110 -10.07 18.64 -17.77
C SER A 110 -9.68 20.06 -17.37
N GLY A 111 -8.49 20.27 -16.80
CA GLY A 111 -8.04 21.56 -16.25
C GLY A 111 -8.37 21.77 -14.77
N ALA A 112 -9.06 20.82 -14.12
CA ALA A 112 -9.26 20.84 -12.68
C ALA A 112 -7.94 20.63 -11.93
N VAL A 113 -7.74 21.38 -10.86
CA VAL A 113 -6.52 21.37 -10.05
C VAL A 113 -6.79 20.74 -8.70
N TYR A 114 -5.87 19.89 -8.28
CA TYR A 114 -5.90 19.15 -7.04
C TYR A 114 -4.65 19.41 -6.22
N ILE A 115 -4.75 19.31 -4.90
CA ILE A 115 -3.63 19.49 -3.97
C ILE A 115 -3.61 18.35 -2.97
N GLY A 116 -2.41 17.90 -2.62
CA GLY A 116 -2.22 16.84 -1.65
C GLY A 116 -0.78 16.36 -1.56
N ARG A 117 -0.39 15.89 -0.38
CA ARG A 117 0.86 15.16 -0.18
C ARG A 117 0.63 13.65 -0.06
N GLU A 118 -0.46 13.31 0.61
CA GLU A 118 -0.73 11.99 1.16
C GLU A 118 -2.15 11.50 0.82
N SER A 119 -3.05 12.43 0.51
CA SER A 119 -4.35 12.25 -0.13
C SER A 119 -4.61 13.46 -1.01
N VAL A 120 -5.28 13.25 -2.14
CA VAL A 120 -5.48 14.29 -3.14
C VAL A 120 -6.91 14.79 -3.06
N ARG A 121 -7.08 16.10 -2.87
CA ARG A 121 -8.42 16.74 -2.89
C ARG A 121 -8.51 17.78 -4.00
N LEU A 122 -9.71 17.97 -4.52
CA LEU A 122 -9.97 19.03 -5.50
C LEU A 122 -9.71 20.40 -4.85
N LEU A 123 -8.77 21.15 -5.40
CA LEU A 123 -8.47 22.52 -4.99
C LEU A 123 -9.42 23.50 -5.70
N ALA A 124 -9.53 23.37 -7.02
CA ALA A 124 -10.44 24.18 -7.82
C ALA A 124 -10.75 23.51 -9.17
N PRO A 125 -11.93 23.76 -9.76
CA PRO A 125 -12.31 23.25 -11.07
C PRO A 125 -11.55 23.91 -12.24
N SER A 126 -10.84 25.03 -12.00
CA SER A 126 -10.04 25.71 -13.03
C SER A 126 -8.68 26.18 -12.50
N PRO A 127 -7.66 26.36 -13.37
CA PRO A 127 -6.33 26.80 -12.93
C PRO A 127 -6.30 28.23 -12.39
N GLY A 128 -7.15 29.11 -12.92
CA GLY A 128 -7.23 30.51 -12.45
C GLY A 128 -7.76 30.59 -11.03
N GLU A 129 -8.83 29.85 -10.72
CA GLU A 129 -9.38 29.76 -9.37
C GLU A 129 -8.41 29.06 -8.40
N ALA A 130 -7.65 28.08 -8.88
CA ALA A 130 -6.61 27.42 -8.08
C ALA A 130 -5.49 28.40 -7.67
N LEU A 131 -5.00 29.22 -8.62
CA LEU A 131 -4.02 30.26 -8.32
C LEU A 131 -4.58 31.27 -7.31
N ASP A 132 -5.86 31.62 -7.44
CA ASP A 132 -6.51 32.55 -6.53
C ASP A 132 -6.60 32.00 -5.10
N LYS A 133 -6.96 30.72 -4.95
CA LYS A 133 -6.99 30.02 -3.66
C LYS A 133 -5.59 29.85 -3.05
N LEU A 134 -4.59 29.51 -3.85
CA LEU A 134 -3.20 29.37 -3.38
C LEU A 134 -2.60 30.71 -2.94
N ALA A 135 -3.04 31.81 -3.56
CA ALA A 135 -2.64 33.15 -3.17
C ALA A 135 -3.41 33.68 -1.94
N SER A 136 -4.66 33.22 -1.70
CA SER A 136 -5.61 33.89 -0.80
C SER A 136 -6.06 33.11 0.45
N ASP A 137 -5.95 31.77 0.55
CA ASP A 137 -6.76 31.03 1.54
C ASP A 137 -6.12 30.69 2.91
N ALA A 138 -6.96 30.83 3.92
CA ALA A 138 -6.77 30.65 5.35
C ALA A 138 -7.42 29.33 5.84
N GLY A 139 -6.65 28.50 6.54
CA GLY A 139 -7.15 27.52 7.52
C GLY A 139 -7.72 26.17 7.02
N VAL A 140 -6.99 25.08 7.29
CA VAL A 140 -7.57 23.76 7.57
C VAL A 140 -6.84 23.14 8.76
N GLY A 141 -7.54 23.04 9.90
CA GLY A 141 -7.40 22.04 10.97
C GLY A 141 -6.02 21.71 11.53
N ALA A 142 -5.51 22.50 12.48
CA ALA A 142 -4.50 22.02 13.42
C ALA A 142 -5.17 21.18 14.52
N GLY A 143 -5.12 19.85 14.38
CA GLY A 143 -5.38 18.91 15.48
C GLY A 143 -4.32 19.04 16.57
N THR A 144 -4.77 19.00 17.82
CA THR A 144 -4.03 19.13 19.09
C THR A 144 -2.57 18.67 19.06
N GLY A 145 -1.67 19.59 19.46
CA GLY A 145 -0.23 19.55 19.17
C GLY A 145 0.55 18.32 19.66
N GLU A 146 0.09 17.61 20.69
CA GLU A 146 0.82 16.46 21.24
C GLU A 146 0.67 15.19 20.38
N GLY A 147 -0.52 14.92 19.84
CA GLY A 147 -0.74 13.77 18.95
C GLY A 147 -0.07 13.99 17.60
N THR A 148 -0.08 15.22 17.09
CA THR A 148 0.59 15.60 15.85
C THR A 148 2.11 15.47 15.95
N GLU A 149 2.70 15.85 17.09
CA GLU A 149 4.14 15.70 17.33
C GLU A 149 4.54 14.23 17.47
N LEU A 150 3.77 13.39 18.17
CA LEU A 150 4.06 11.95 18.28
C LEU A 150 3.90 11.22 16.94
N ARG A 151 2.84 11.52 16.16
CA ARG A 151 2.66 11.00 14.79
C ARG A 151 3.78 11.41 13.83
N SER A 152 4.42 12.57 14.07
CA SER A 152 5.55 13.02 13.25
C SER A 152 6.76 12.09 13.38
N ARG A 153 6.91 11.43 14.54
CA ARG A 153 8.00 10.51 14.87
C ARG A 153 7.83 9.11 14.26
N TRP A 154 6.63 8.77 13.79
CA TRP A 154 6.38 7.48 13.14
C TRP A 154 7.17 7.31 11.85
N SER A 155 7.67 6.09 11.67
CA SER A 155 8.33 5.70 10.43
C SER A 155 7.39 5.78 9.23
N ALA A 156 7.98 5.88 8.04
CA ALA A 156 7.23 5.82 6.79
C ALA A 156 6.48 4.48 6.62
N LEU A 157 6.99 3.41 7.24
CA LEU A 157 6.34 2.10 7.23
C LEU A 157 5.09 2.09 8.10
N THR A 158 5.16 2.57 9.35
CA THR A 158 3.99 2.68 10.24
C THR A 158 2.86 3.46 9.60
N LYS A 159 3.16 4.64 9.03
CA LYS A 159 2.17 5.45 8.31
C LYS A 159 1.54 4.68 7.15
N ARG A 160 2.35 3.90 6.41
CA ARG A 160 1.88 3.08 5.28
C ARG A 160 0.95 1.96 5.73
N VAL A 161 1.33 1.19 6.76
CA VAL A 161 0.55 0.05 7.29
C VAL A 161 -0.79 0.53 7.83
N LEU A 162 -0.80 1.61 8.61
CA LEU A 162 -2.03 2.16 9.16
C LEU A 162 -3.00 2.60 8.05
N ARG A 163 -2.48 3.25 6.99
CA ARG A 163 -3.30 3.68 5.84
C ARG A 163 -3.91 2.53 5.07
N SER A 164 -3.14 1.48 4.78
CA SER A 164 -3.68 0.28 4.13
C SER A 164 -4.74 -0.42 4.97
N SER A 165 -4.67 -0.27 6.29
CA SER A 165 -5.68 -0.74 7.24
C SER A 165 -6.87 0.23 7.40
N GLY A 166 -6.94 1.31 6.61
CA GLY A 166 -8.06 2.26 6.61
C GLY A 166 -7.96 3.37 7.66
N TRP A 167 -6.75 3.70 8.15
CA TRP A 167 -6.51 4.84 9.04
C TRP A 167 -6.18 6.13 8.28
N ASP A 168 -6.71 7.25 8.76
CA ASP A 168 -6.35 8.60 8.35
C ASP A 168 -6.20 9.53 9.59
N PRO A 169 -5.46 10.64 9.50
CA PRO A 169 -5.16 11.50 10.65
C PRO A 169 -6.37 12.20 11.28
N ASP A 170 -7.45 12.38 10.51
CA ASP A 170 -8.70 13.01 10.91
C ASP A 170 -9.76 11.97 11.33
N ARG A 171 -9.40 10.68 11.28
CA ARG A 171 -10.26 9.56 11.67
C ARG A 171 -10.76 9.74 13.10
N ARG A 172 -12.09 9.66 13.22
CA ARG A 172 -12.82 9.61 14.49
C ARG A 172 -13.82 8.48 14.41
N VAL A 173 -13.66 7.48 15.28
CA VAL A 173 -14.53 6.33 15.40
C VAL A 173 -15.49 6.55 16.57
N PRO A 174 -16.76 6.92 16.32
CA PRO A 174 -17.76 6.98 17.36
C PRO A 174 -18.28 5.56 17.62
N ARG A 175 -17.74 4.87 18.64
CA ARG A 175 -18.27 3.58 19.11
C ARG A 175 -18.66 3.61 20.59
N PRO A 176 -19.76 4.33 20.94
CA PRO A 176 -20.27 4.38 22.31
C PRO A 176 -20.73 3.01 22.85
N GLU A 177 -21.02 2.08 21.95
CA GLU A 177 -21.39 0.70 22.27
C GLU A 177 -20.24 -0.04 22.98
N TRP A 178 -18.99 0.20 22.55
CA TRP A 178 -17.81 -0.41 23.19
C TRP A 178 -17.64 0.01 24.64
N GLU A 179 -17.79 1.30 24.95
CA GLU A 179 -17.64 1.78 26.31
C GLU A 179 -18.72 1.23 27.24
N SER A 180 -19.93 1.05 26.72
CA SER A 180 -21.06 0.53 27.47
C SER A 180 -20.86 -0.96 27.79
N GLU A 181 -20.52 -1.75 26.77
CA GLU A 181 -20.22 -3.18 26.88
C GLU A 181 -19.02 -3.47 27.79
N LEU A 182 -17.92 -2.73 27.67
CA LEU A 182 -16.76 -2.89 28.54
C LEU A 182 -17.11 -2.63 30.01
N ARG A 183 -17.91 -1.59 30.27
CA ARG A 183 -18.36 -1.25 31.62
C ARG A 183 -19.30 -2.31 32.20
N GLU A 184 -20.18 -2.88 31.39
CA GLU A 184 -21.05 -4.00 31.80
C GLU A 184 -20.25 -5.26 32.16
N ARG A 185 -19.14 -5.50 31.46
CA ARG A 185 -18.20 -6.60 31.74
C ARG A 185 -17.24 -6.31 32.90
N GLY A 186 -17.32 -5.12 33.50
CA GLY A 186 -16.51 -4.74 34.65
C GLY A 186 -15.12 -4.20 34.33
N PHE A 187 -14.82 -3.88 33.07
CA PHE A 187 -13.54 -3.29 32.68
C PHE A 187 -13.54 -1.76 32.85
N PRO A 188 -12.46 -1.16 33.37
CA PRO A 188 -12.34 0.29 33.45
C PRO A 188 -12.03 0.87 32.08
N VAL A 189 -12.80 1.86 31.65
CA VAL A 189 -12.55 2.60 30.41
C VAL A 189 -11.86 3.92 30.76
N HIS A 190 -10.53 3.92 30.64
CA HIS A 190 -9.70 5.09 30.90
C HIS A 190 -9.77 6.11 29.76
N GLU A 191 -9.52 7.39 30.06
CA GLU A 191 -9.52 8.47 29.06
C GLU A 191 -8.46 8.26 27.96
N ALA A 192 -7.31 7.69 28.31
CA ALA A 192 -6.26 7.32 27.36
C ALA A 192 -6.76 6.26 26.35
N ALA A 193 -7.39 5.20 26.85
CA ALA A 193 -7.97 4.14 26.02
C ALA A 193 -9.11 4.67 25.14
N ARG A 194 -9.95 5.55 25.68
CA ARG A 194 -11.02 6.22 24.92
C ARG A 194 -10.47 7.03 23.74
N ARG A 195 -9.45 7.86 24.00
CA ARG A 195 -8.79 8.65 22.95
C ARG A 195 -8.12 7.75 21.90
N PHE A 196 -7.45 6.69 22.35
CA PHE A 196 -6.80 5.74 21.46
C PHE A 196 -7.80 5.02 20.56
N LEU A 197 -8.85 4.43 21.13
CA LEU A 197 -9.88 3.70 20.38
C LEU A 197 -10.72 4.61 19.48
N ALA A 198 -10.91 5.88 19.85
CA ALA A 198 -11.55 6.87 18.97
C ALA A 198 -10.72 7.13 17.69
N GLU A 199 -9.42 6.88 17.70
CA GLU A 199 -8.54 7.09 16.54
C GLU A 199 -8.21 5.78 15.82
N PHE A 200 -7.86 4.72 16.55
CA PHE A 200 -7.35 3.46 16.03
C PHE A 200 -8.32 2.30 16.12
N GLY A 201 -9.46 2.48 16.78
CA GLY A 201 -10.43 1.42 17.00
C GLY A 201 -10.85 0.74 15.70
N GLY A 202 -10.80 -0.60 15.71
CA GLY A 202 -11.17 -1.52 14.63
C GLY A 202 -10.27 -1.48 13.42
N LEU A 203 -9.09 -0.87 13.52
CA LEU A 203 -8.02 -1.13 12.56
C LEU A 203 -7.49 -2.53 12.79
N ARG A 204 -7.20 -3.22 11.69
CA ARG A 204 -6.64 -4.57 11.67
C ARG A 204 -5.60 -4.71 10.58
N THR A 205 -4.58 -5.52 10.84
CA THR A 205 -3.47 -5.78 9.91
C THR A 205 -3.44 -7.22 9.40
N ASP A 206 -4.46 -8.03 9.73
CA ASP A 206 -4.70 -9.37 9.20
C ASP A 206 -4.85 -9.41 7.67
N GLU A 207 -5.39 -8.35 7.07
CA GLU A 207 -5.52 -8.19 5.61
C GLU A 207 -4.27 -7.57 4.94
N TRP A 208 -3.26 -7.20 5.73
CA TRP A 208 -2.00 -6.62 5.26
C TRP A 208 -0.89 -7.66 5.34
N THR A 209 -0.35 -8.08 4.18
CA THR A 209 0.73 -9.08 4.17
C THR A 209 2.07 -8.42 4.49
N PRO A 210 2.78 -8.87 5.54
CA PRO A 210 4.13 -8.44 5.82
C PRO A 210 5.06 -8.94 4.71
N GLY A 211 5.69 -8.03 3.95
CA GLY A 211 6.73 -8.41 3.00
C GLY A 211 7.94 -9.05 3.71
N PRO A 212 8.88 -9.69 2.99
CA PRO A 212 10.00 -10.43 3.59
C PRO A 212 11.00 -9.56 4.38
N VAL A 213 10.78 -8.24 4.46
CA VAL A 213 11.51 -7.31 5.33
C VAL A 213 10.95 -7.30 6.76
N MET A 214 9.71 -7.76 7.00
CA MET A 214 9.00 -7.47 8.26
C MET A 214 7.99 -8.56 8.64
N PRO A 215 8.37 -9.70 9.22
CA PRO A 215 7.41 -10.64 9.85
C PRO A 215 6.83 -9.99 11.12
N GLN A 216 5.84 -9.14 10.96
CA GLN A 216 5.14 -8.45 12.05
C GLN A 216 3.86 -9.21 12.35
N SER A 217 3.63 -9.50 13.61
CA SER A 217 2.43 -10.17 14.09
C SER A 217 1.19 -9.33 13.79
N PRO A 218 0.17 -9.87 13.12
CA PRO A 218 -1.05 -9.12 12.86
C PRO A 218 -1.73 -8.75 14.17
N TYR A 219 -2.29 -7.55 14.22
CA TYR A 219 -2.99 -7.01 15.37
C TYR A 219 -4.32 -6.42 14.95
N HIS A 220 -5.26 -6.37 15.90
CA HIS A 220 -6.60 -5.85 15.72
C HIS A 220 -6.99 -5.03 16.96
N PHE A 221 -7.31 -3.75 16.77
CA PHE A 221 -7.76 -2.87 17.84
C PHE A 221 -9.27 -2.99 18.09
N ASP A 222 -9.70 -4.19 18.48
CA ASP A 222 -11.08 -4.45 18.91
C ASP A 222 -11.13 -4.78 20.40
N PRO A 223 -11.65 -3.85 21.24
CA PRO A 223 -11.73 -4.07 22.68
C PRO A 223 -12.70 -5.18 23.06
N LEU A 224 -13.73 -5.47 22.25
CA LEU A 224 -14.73 -6.50 22.56
C LEU A 224 -14.21 -7.90 22.28
N GLY A 225 -13.42 -8.07 21.21
CA GLY A 225 -12.71 -9.33 20.93
C GLY A 225 -11.66 -9.67 22.00
N ALA A 226 -10.99 -8.66 22.56
CA ALA A 226 -10.11 -8.84 23.70
C ALA A 226 -10.90 -9.19 24.98
N ALA A 227 -12.00 -8.48 25.24
CA ALA A 227 -12.88 -8.67 26.39
C ALA A 227 -13.84 -9.89 26.29
N ALA A 228 -13.72 -10.72 25.25
CA ALA A 228 -14.57 -11.90 25.06
C ALA A 228 -14.30 -13.00 26.09
N ASP A 229 -13.05 -13.15 26.51
CA ASP A 229 -12.64 -14.05 27.60
C ASP A 229 -12.22 -13.21 28.82
N THR A 230 -13.19 -12.89 29.66
CA THR A 230 -12.99 -12.06 30.86
C THR A 230 -12.03 -12.71 31.85
N GLY A 231 -11.98 -14.04 31.92
CA GLY A 231 -11.11 -14.77 32.84
C GLY A 231 -9.65 -14.72 32.40
N ALA A 232 -9.38 -15.01 31.12
CA ALA A 232 -8.03 -14.93 30.56
C ALA A 232 -7.49 -13.50 30.57
N PHE A 233 -8.33 -12.51 30.27
CA PHE A 233 -7.90 -11.10 30.34
C PHE A 233 -7.62 -10.66 31.78
N ALA A 234 -8.38 -11.15 32.78
CA ALA A 234 -8.09 -10.86 34.19
C ALA A 234 -6.73 -11.43 34.64
N ALA A 235 -6.38 -12.64 34.21
CA ALA A 235 -5.06 -13.21 34.46
C ALA A 235 -3.92 -12.35 33.85
N PHE A 236 -4.14 -11.82 32.65
CA PHE A 236 -3.23 -10.87 32.01
C PHE A 236 -3.09 -9.54 32.78
N VAL A 237 -4.20 -8.99 33.27
CA VAL A 237 -4.22 -7.79 34.14
C VAL A 237 -3.42 -8.04 35.42
N ASP A 238 -3.63 -9.18 36.07
CA ASP A 238 -2.90 -9.57 37.29
C ASP A 238 -1.39 -9.71 37.01
N ALA A 239 -1.02 -10.31 35.88
CA ALA A 239 0.37 -10.46 35.45
C ALA A 239 1.04 -9.11 35.14
N ALA A 240 0.29 -8.14 34.62
CA ALA A 240 0.78 -6.77 34.36
C ALA A 240 0.96 -5.95 35.64
N GLY A 241 0.22 -6.29 36.71
CA GLY A 241 0.21 -5.52 37.96
C GLY A 241 -0.35 -4.10 37.79
N ALA A 242 -1.17 -3.88 36.76
CA ALA A 242 -1.73 -2.58 36.40
C ALA A 242 -3.19 -2.74 35.98
N ASP A 243 -4.00 -1.70 36.20
CA ASP A 243 -5.42 -1.72 35.83
C ASP A 243 -5.59 -1.41 34.32
N LEU A 244 -5.82 -2.45 33.51
CA LEU A 244 -5.81 -2.35 32.05
C LEU A 244 -7.22 -2.33 31.45
N CYS A 245 -7.44 -1.37 30.54
CA CYS A 245 -8.55 -1.39 29.61
C CYS A 245 -8.19 -2.24 28.39
N PRO A 246 -8.99 -3.24 27.98
CA PRO A 246 -8.76 -3.96 26.73
C PRO A 246 -8.87 -3.01 25.53
N ILE A 247 -7.86 -3.03 24.65
CA ILE A 247 -7.85 -2.22 23.43
C ILE A 247 -7.78 -3.06 22.15
N GLY A 248 -7.45 -4.34 22.26
CA GLY A 248 -7.31 -5.21 21.09
C GLY A 248 -6.54 -6.50 21.37
N ARG A 249 -6.11 -7.15 20.28
CA ARG A 249 -5.25 -8.33 20.29
C ARG A 249 -4.10 -8.19 19.29
N ALA A 250 -3.01 -8.89 19.53
CA ALA A 250 -1.84 -9.02 18.67
C ALA A 250 -1.51 -10.51 18.44
N ASP A 251 -0.44 -10.80 17.70
CA ASP A 251 0.05 -12.17 17.46
C ASP A 251 -1.02 -13.09 16.88
N SER A 252 -1.74 -12.62 15.84
CA SER A 252 -2.86 -13.38 15.22
C SER A 252 -4.02 -13.69 16.17
N GLY A 253 -4.11 -12.96 17.29
CA GLY A 253 -5.14 -13.14 18.30
C GLY A 253 -4.66 -13.81 19.58
N ASP A 254 -3.43 -14.32 19.60
CA ASP A 254 -2.87 -15.09 20.72
C ASP A 254 -2.49 -14.21 21.93
N SER A 255 -2.17 -12.93 21.69
CA SER A 255 -1.83 -11.97 22.75
C SER A 255 -2.91 -10.90 22.92
N PHE A 256 -3.24 -10.57 24.16
CA PHE A 256 -4.06 -9.42 24.52
C PHE A 256 -3.27 -8.13 24.43
N LEU A 257 -3.94 -7.03 24.07
CA LEU A 257 -3.44 -5.66 24.20
C LEU A 257 -4.29 -4.93 25.24
N GLY A 258 -3.65 -4.42 26.28
CA GLY A 258 -4.29 -3.66 27.36
C GLY A 258 -3.64 -2.29 27.54
N MET A 259 -4.43 -1.26 27.80
CA MET A 259 -3.95 0.11 28.04
C MET A 259 -4.26 0.55 29.47
N ALA A 260 -3.24 1.01 30.18
CA ALA A 260 -3.35 1.60 31.50
C ALA A 260 -3.85 3.06 31.43
N ALA A 261 -4.22 3.62 32.59
CA ALA A 261 -4.79 4.96 32.70
C ALA A 261 -3.83 6.09 32.26
N ASP A 262 -2.53 5.87 32.38
CA ASP A 262 -1.47 6.79 31.94
C ASP A 262 -1.16 6.71 30.43
N GLY A 263 -1.78 5.76 29.72
CA GLY A 263 -1.59 5.54 28.29
C GLY A 263 -0.53 4.49 27.93
N ALA A 264 0.12 3.89 28.93
CA ALA A 264 1.03 2.77 28.72
C ALA A 264 0.26 1.56 28.17
N VAL A 265 0.85 0.88 27.18
CA VAL A 265 0.27 -0.30 26.54
C VAL A 265 1.07 -1.54 26.92
N TYR A 266 0.36 -2.58 27.29
CA TYR A 266 0.87 -3.90 27.63
C TYR A 266 0.40 -4.93 26.62
N VAL A 267 1.21 -5.96 26.41
CA VAL A 267 0.90 -7.11 25.55
C VAL A 267 1.17 -8.42 26.29
N GLY A 268 0.32 -9.44 26.09
CA GLY A 268 0.57 -10.77 26.63
C GLY A 268 -0.67 -11.62 26.89
N GLY A 269 -0.55 -12.58 27.81
CA GLY A 269 -1.56 -13.56 28.22
C GLY A 269 -1.33 -13.96 29.68
N ASP A 270 -0.84 -15.18 29.92
CA ASP A 270 -0.45 -15.63 31.28
C ASP A 270 0.77 -14.89 31.85
N SER A 271 1.45 -14.12 31.01
CA SER A 271 2.48 -13.15 31.38
C SER A 271 2.21 -11.84 30.65
N ALA A 272 2.65 -10.71 31.21
CA ALA A 272 2.45 -9.40 30.62
C ALA A 272 3.76 -8.64 30.50
N GLU A 273 3.94 -7.96 29.37
CA GLU A 273 5.09 -7.10 29.11
C GLU A 273 4.62 -5.69 28.75
N LEU A 274 5.35 -4.68 29.24
CA LEU A 274 5.16 -3.30 28.82
C LEU A 274 5.64 -3.15 27.36
N LEU A 275 4.70 -2.93 26.45
CA LEU A 275 4.99 -2.72 25.04
C LEU A 275 5.53 -1.31 24.81
N ALA A 276 4.83 -0.29 25.31
CA ALA A 276 5.27 1.11 25.20
C ALA A 276 4.62 2.00 26.27
N GLU A 277 5.24 3.14 26.55
CA GLU A 277 4.72 4.14 27.49
C GLU A 277 3.55 4.96 26.93
N SER A 278 3.30 4.89 25.62
CA SER A 278 2.16 5.55 24.97
C SER A 278 1.52 4.67 23.90
N GLY A 279 0.22 4.89 23.64
CA GLY A 279 -0.48 4.21 22.55
C GLY A 279 0.10 4.50 21.16
N TYR A 280 0.65 5.70 20.93
CA TYR A 280 1.25 6.05 19.63
C TYR A 280 2.58 5.31 19.41
N ASP A 281 3.41 5.19 20.46
CA ASP A 281 4.64 4.41 20.40
C ASP A 281 4.35 2.91 20.33
N ALA A 282 3.27 2.45 20.98
CA ALA A 282 2.82 1.07 20.86
C ALA A 282 2.45 0.72 19.41
N VAL A 283 1.77 1.63 18.69
CA VAL A 283 1.48 1.44 17.27
C VAL A 283 2.76 1.38 16.43
N GLU A 284 3.73 2.27 16.67
CA GLU A 284 5.03 2.20 16.00
C GLU A 284 5.71 0.86 16.27
N LYS A 285 5.76 0.41 17.53
CA LYS A 285 6.37 -0.86 17.90
C LYS A 285 5.64 -2.08 17.35
N LEU A 286 4.30 -2.08 17.32
CA LEU A 286 3.53 -3.17 16.71
C LEU A 286 3.78 -3.28 15.21
N VAL A 287 4.15 -2.19 14.55
CA VAL A 287 4.53 -2.21 13.13
C VAL A 287 6.03 -2.48 12.94
N MET A 288 6.89 -2.06 13.86
CA MET A 288 8.35 -2.06 13.68
C MET A 288 9.05 -3.22 14.39
N GLU A 289 8.55 -3.71 15.52
CA GLU A 289 9.18 -4.71 16.38
C GLU A 289 8.58 -6.10 16.18
N ARG A 290 9.43 -7.02 15.72
CA ARG A 290 9.08 -8.43 15.56
C ARG A 290 9.01 -9.13 16.92
N ARG A 291 7.91 -9.84 17.19
CA ARG A 291 7.74 -10.72 18.37
C ARG A 291 7.64 -12.22 18.04
N THR A 292 8.05 -12.63 16.83
CA THR A 292 8.08 -14.05 16.39
C THR A 292 9.51 -14.61 16.42
N ASP A 293 9.66 -15.86 16.88
CA ASP A 293 10.93 -16.60 17.01
C ASP A 293 11.51 -17.17 15.69
N ALA A 294 10.88 -16.95 14.54
CA ALA A 294 11.41 -17.44 13.26
C ALA A 294 12.74 -16.73 12.91
N PRO A 295 13.69 -17.32 12.15
CA PRO A 295 14.93 -16.63 11.76
C PRO A 295 14.69 -15.51 10.72
N LEU A 296 15.54 -14.47 10.69
CA LEU A 296 15.55 -13.41 9.65
C LEU A 296 16.52 -13.76 8.51
N PRO A 297 16.23 -13.37 7.25
CA PRO A 297 17.13 -13.58 6.11
C PRO A 297 18.22 -12.50 5.91
N PHE A 298 18.32 -11.49 6.78
CA PHE A 298 19.26 -10.35 6.64
C PHE A 298 19.89 -9.93 7.99
N VAL A 299 21.01 -9.19 7.91
CA VAL A 299 21.75 -8.63 9.06
C VAL A 299 21.84 -7.10 8.91
N PRO A 300 21.71 -6.30 9.99
CA PRO A 300 21.89 -4.84 9.92
C PRO A 300 23.33 -4.46 9.60
N ALA A 301 23.55 -3.56 8.63
CA ALA A 301 24.86 -2.94 8.37
C ALA A 301 24.72 -1.41 8.29
N GLY A 302 24.89 -0.73 9.42
CA GLY A 302 24.64 0.71 9.51
C GLY A 302 23.17 1.03 9.21
N ASP A 303 22.93 1.94 8.27
CA ASP A 303 21.59 2.50 7.99
C ASP A 303 20.79 1.67 6.96
N HIS A 304 21.27 0.48 6.57
CA HIS A 304 20.63 -0.39 5.59
C HIS A 304 20.78 -1.87 5.96
N LEU A 305 19.88 -2.68 5.41
CA LEU A 305 19.84 -4.13 5.60
C LEU A 305 20.73 -4.80 4.56
N VAL A 306 21.59 -5.72 5.00
CA VAL A 306 22.52 -6.46 4.13
C VAL A 306 22.31 -7.96 4.34
N LEU A 307 22.20 -8.69 3.23
CA LEU A 307 22.14 -10.16 3.28
C LEU A 307 23.47 -10.70 3.84
N PRO A 308 23.49 -11.74 4.69
CA PRO A 308 24.75 -12.39 5.03
C PRO A 308 25.36 -12.96 3.73
N HIS A 309 26.40 -12.28 3.22
CA HIS A 309 27.11 -12.65 2.01
C HIS A 309 27.81 -13.99 2.27
N SER A 310 27.40 -15.04 1.58
CA SER A 310 28.24 -16.22 1.38
C SER A 310 28.93 -16.05 0.02
N PRO A 311 30.26 -15.83 -0.03
CA PRO A 311 31.00 -15.51 -1.26
C PRO A 311 30.97 -16.60 -2.33
N GLU A 312 30.40 -17.77 -2.03
CA GLU A 312 30.45 -18.94 -2.88
C GLU A 312 29.35 -18.95 -3.96
N HIS A 313 28.31 -18.12 -3.84
CA HIS A 313 27.21 -18.04 -4.83
C HIS A 313 27.34 -16.90 -5.86
N ASP A 314 28.32 -16.00 -5.71
CA ASP A 314 28.49 -14.81 -6.58
C ASP A 314 29.15 -15.09 -7.93
N LEU A 315 29.49 -16.34 -8.25
CA LEU A 315 30.28 -16.63 -9.46
C LEU A 315 29.47 -17.08 -10.69
N ARG A 316 28.13 -17.18 -10.64
CA ARG A 316 27.33 -17.48 -11.85
C ARG A 316 25.90 -16.92 -11.82
N ALA A 317 25.72 -15.66 -12.23
CA ALA A 317 24.76 -15.24 -13.28
C ALA A 317 24.36 -13.75 -13.15
N GLU A 318 24.76 -12.96 -14.15
CA GLU A 318 24.23 -11.68 -14.62
C GLU A 318 22.90 -11.19 -14.01
N ILE A 319 22.95 -10.51 -12.85
CA ILE A 319 21.77 -9.88 -12.23
C ILE A 319 21.57 -8.49 -12.85
N GLY A 320 20.84 -8.43 -13.96
CA GLY A 320 20.45 -7.16 -14.59
C GLY A 320 19.44 -7.21 -15.75
N THR A 321 18.94 -8.38 -16.16
CA THR A 321 18.19 -8.50 -17.43
C THR A 321 16.91 -9.36 -17.40
N ARG A 322 16.65 -10.18 -16.36
CA ARG A 322 15.49 -11.11 -16.35
C ARG A 322 14.14 -10.41 -16.17
N TRP A 323 14.09 -9.30 -15.43
CA TRP A 323 12.85 -8.63 -15.02
C TRP A 323 12.84 -7.14 -15.36
N SER A 324 11.65 -6.57 -15.52
CA SER A 324 11.49 -5.12 -15.39
C SER A 324 11.71 -4.70 -13.93
N ALA A 325 12.10 -3.44 -13.70
CA ALA A 325 12.33 -2.94 -12.34
C ALA A 325 11.08 -3.06 -11.45
N GLU A 326 9.89 -2.93 -12.02
CA GLU A 326 8.61 -3.11 -11.33
C GLU A 326 8.40 -4.59 -10.95
N THR A 327 8.60 -5.52 -11.90
CA THR A 327 8.45 -6.95 -11.64
C THR A 327 9.45 -7.46 -10.61
N ASP A 328 10.73 -7.10 -10.71
CA ASP A 328 11.75 -7.49 -9.72
C ASP A 328 11.40 -6.97 -8.33
N ARG A 329 10.99 -5.70 -8.23
CA ARG A 329 10.57 -5.08 -6.96
C ARG A 329 9.40 -5.83 -6.34
N VAL A 330 8.35 -6.12 -7.11
CA VAL A 330 7.16 -6.81 -6.60
C VAL A 330 7.50 -8.22 -6.15
N LEU A 331 8.21 -8.99 -6.97
CA LEU A 331 8.60 -10.37 -6.63
C LEU A 331 9.42 -10.39 -5.34
N ARG A 332 10.38 -9.47 -5.19
CA ARG A 332 11.14 -9.32 -3.96
C ARG A 332 10.28 -8.93 -2.77
N LEU A 333 9.32 -8.03 -2.95
CA LEU A 333 8.37 -7.65 -1.89
C LEU A 333 7.43 -8.80 -1.49
N SER A 334 7.24 -9.79 -2.36
CA SER A 334 6.42 -10.97 -2.11
C SER A 334 7.20 -12.17 -1.55
N GLY A 335 8.53 -12.05 -1.32
CA GLY A 335 9.34 -13.13 -0.74
C GLY A 335 10.23 -13.88 -1.73
N TRP A 336 10.27 -13.48 -3.00
CA TRP A 336 11.17 -14.06 -3.99
C TRP A 336 12.58 -13.45 -3.91
N TYR A 337 13.59 -14.26 -4.13
CA TYR A 337 14.97 -13.82 -4.31
C TYR A 337 15.66 -14.71 -5.35
N PRO A 338 16.69 -14.20 -6.08
CA PRO A 338 17.44 -15.01 -7.03
C PRO A 338 17.99 -16.27 -6.36
N GLY A 339 17.70 -17.44 -6.94
CA GLY A 339 18.11 -18.74 -6.37
C GLY A 339 17.18 -19.29 -5.29
N ARG A 340 16.02 -18.66 -5.03
CA ARG A 340 14.98 -19.22 -4.17
C ARG A 340 14.58 -20.61 -4.67
N SER A 341 14.50 -21.55 -3.73
CA SER A 341 14.05 -22.92 -3.98
C SER A 341 13.23 -23.38 -2.79
N VAL A 342 11.98 -23.78 -3.01
CA VAL A 342 11.08 -24.36 -2.01
C VAL A 342 10.77 -25.82 -2.33
N ALA A 343 10.50 -26.60 -1.28
CA ALA A 343 10.05 -27.98 -1.39
C ALA A 343 8.66 -28.03 -2.04
N THR A 344 8.48 -28.90 -3.04
CA THR A 344 7.18 -29.11 -3.74
C THR A 344 6.49 -30.39 -3.29
N GLU A 345 7.19 -31.25 -2.53
CA GLU A 345 6.78 -32.60 -2.18
C GLU A 345 5.45 -32.66 -1.42
N GLU A 346 5.17 -31.67 -0.57
CA GLU A 346 3.91 -31.59 0.15
C GLU A 346 2.74 -31.29 -0.79
N TRP A 347 2.90 -30.35 -1.73
CA TRP A 347 1.89 -30.04 -2.74
C TRP A 347 1.62 -31.23 -3.66
N GLU A 348 2.70 -31.86 -4.15
CA GLU A 348 2.63 -33.04 -5.01
C GLU A 348 1.88 -34.18 -4.30
N ARG A 349 2.25 -34.47 -3.05
CA ARG A 349 1.61 -35.51 -2.25
C ARG A 349 0.13 -35.20 -1.99
N THR A 350 -0.20 -33.99 -1.54
CA THR A 350 -1.58 -33.64 -1.22
C THR A 350 -2.49 -33.66 -2.44
N LEU A 351 -2.03 -33.16 -3.59
CA LEU A 351 -2.82 -33.21 -4.81
C LEU A 351 -2.97 -34.63 -5.34
N HIS A 352 -1.92 -35.45 -5.30
CA HIS A 352 -1.99 -36.85 -5.70
C HIS A 352 -2.86 -37.70 -4.76
N GLU A 353 -2.87 -37.40 -3.45
CA GLU A 353 -3.77 -38.04 -2.48
C GLU A 353 -5.23 -37.65 -2.71
N ALA A 354 -5.50 -36.43 -3.21
CA ALA A 354 -6.83 -35.97 -3.55
C ALA A 354 -7.33 -36.60 -4.86
N ASP A 355 -6.46 -36.69 -5.87
CA ASP A 355 -6.73 -37.34 -7.14
C ASP A 355 -5.42 -37.86 -7.77
N GLU A 356 -5.36 -39.16 -8.09
CA GLU A 356 -4.14 -39.80 -8.58
C GLU A 356 -3.64 -39.23 -9.93
N ASP A 357 -4.55 -38.61 -10.70
CA ASP A 357 -4.26 -38.03 -11.99
C ASP A 357 -3.65 -36.61 -11.91
N PHE A 358 -3.47 -36.04 -10.72
CA PHE A 358 -2.66 -34.83 -10.51
C PHE A 358 -1.16 -35.16 -10.48
N GLU A 359 -0.60 -35.57 -11.62
CA GLU A 359 0.84 -35.76 -11.77
C GLU A 359 1.54 -34.45 -12.16
N ILE A 360 2.43 -33.97 -11.30
CA ILE A 360 3.21 -32.76 -11.62
C ILE A 360 4.23 -33.05 -12.73
N HIS A 361 4.32 -32.14 -13.69
CA HIS A 361 5.35 -32.16 -14.73
C HIS A 361 6.53 -31.24 -14.38
N GLU A 362 7.67 -31.44 -15.04
CA GLU A 362 8.92 -30.72 -14.76
C GLU A 362 8.80 -29.20 -14.89
N ALA A 363 7.97 -28.70 -15.80
CA ALA A 363 7.77 -27.26 -15.96
C ALA A 363 7.06 -26.66 -14.74
N ALA A 364 5.95 -27.27 -14.30
CA ALA A 364 5.24 -26.86 -13.10
C ALA A 364 6.09 -27.04 -11.83
N ARG A 365 6.81 -28.16 -11.70
CA ARG A 365 7.73 -28.40 -10.58
C ARG A 365 8.83 -27.36 -10.53
N GLY A 366 9.47 -27.06 -11.66
CA GLY A 366 10.50 -26.02 -11.75
C GLY A 366 9.97 -24.64 -11.37
N PHE A 367 8.79 -24.28 -11.87
CA PHE A 367 8.14 -23.02 -11.55
C PHE A 367 7.74 -22.92 -10.07
N LEU A 368 7.08 -23.93 -9.52
CA LEU A 368 6.65 -23.96 -8.11
C LEU A 368 7.85 -24.05 -7.15
N ARG A 369 8.93 -24.71 -7.54
CA ARG A 369 10.17 -24.70 -6.77
C ARG A 369 10.73 -23.29 -6.64
N GLU A 370 10.67 -22.47 -7.68
CA GLU A 370 11.17 -21.09 -7.62
C GLU A 370 10.16 -20.11 -6.99
N PHE A 371 8.88 -20.20 -7.36
CA PHE A 371 7.86 -19.20 -7.09
C PHE A 371 6.67 -19.68 -6.25
N GLY A 372 6.58 -20.98 -5.97
CA GLY A 372 5.49 -21.54 -5.18
C GLY A 372 5.43 -20.94 -3.77
N GLY A 373 4.24 -20.79 -3.24
CA GLY A 373 3.93 -20.18 -1.95
C GLY A 373 4.00 -18.64 -1.94
N LEU A 374 4.30 -17.99 -3.06
CA LEU A 374 4.27 -16.52 -3.13
C LEU A 374 2.82 -16.02 -3.23
N GLU A 375 2.52 -14.93 -2.51
CA GLU A 375 1.25 -14.22 -2.59
C GLU A 375 1.50 -12.76 -2.99
N ILE A 376 0.79 -12.31 -4.03
CA ILE A 376 0.97 -10.99 -4.64
C ILE A 376 -0.35 -10.22 -4.51
N HIS A 377 -0.36 -9.18 -3.67
CA HIS A 377 -1.56 -8.41 -3.32
C HIS A 377 -1.68 -7.08 -4.08
N GLN A 378 -1.30 -7.06 -5.36
CA GLN A 378 -1.45 -5.85 -6.17
C GLN A 378 -2.90 -5.63 -6.59
N ARG A 379 -3.35 -4.37 -6.53
CA ARG A 379 -4.66 -3.89 -6.97
C ARG A 379 -4.48 -2.56 -7.68
N GLY A 380 -5.47 -2.16 -8.48
CA GLY A 380 -5.45 -0.90 -9.23
C GLY A 380 -5.22 -1.09 -10.73
N PRO A 381 -5.13 -0.01 -11.51
CA PRO A 381 -4.93 -0.09 -12.96
C PRO A 381 -3.58 -0.72 -13.30
N GLY A 382 -3.58 -1.65 -14.25
CA GLY A 382 -2.36 -2.11 -14.92
C GLY A 382 -2.19 -1.44 -16.28
N ARG A 383 -1.19 -1.89 -17.04
CA ARG A 383 -0.86 -1.33 -18.36
C ARG A 383 -1.99 -1.46 -19.37
N THR A 384 -2.67 -2.60 -19.41
CA THR A 384 -3.80 -2.85 -20.34
C THR A 384 -5.03 -3.44 -19.65
N ALA A 385 -4.89 -3.96 -18.43
CA ALA A 385 -5.97 -4.51 -17.62
C ALA A 385 -5.78 -4.16 -16.14
N ALA A 386 -6.84 -4.23 -15.34
CA ALA A 386 -6.71 -4.07 -13.88
C ALA A 386 -5.79 -5.16 -13.29
N ARG A 387 -4.92 -4.76 -12.37
CA ARG A 387 -4.09 -5.68 -11.58
C ARG A 387 -4.99 -6.40 -10.59
N THR A 388 -4.85 -7.70 -10.56
CA THR A 388 -5.66 -8.57 -9.68
C THR A 388 -4.72 -9.35 -8.76
N PRO A 389 -5.02 -9.45 -7.46
CA PRO A 389 -4.23 -10.26 -6.55
C PRO A 389 -4.17 -11.72 -7.00
N PHE A 390 -3.03 -12.37 -6.80
CA PHE A 390 -2.87 -13.79 -7.12
C PHE A 390 -1.92 -14.49 -6.13
N ARG A 391 -2.09 -15.80 -5.99
CA ARG A 391 -1.29 -16.68 -5.13
C ARG A 391 -0.77 -17.83 -5.97
N LEU A 392 0.49 -18.19 -5.77
CA LEU A 392 1.15 -19.31 -6.43
C LEU A 392 1.13 -20.54 -5.53
N ASP A 393 -0.08 -21.03 -5.27
CA ASP A 393 -0.31 -22.20 -4.43
C ASP A 393 -1.16 -23.21 -5.20
N PRO A 394 -0.60 -24.39 -5.55
CA PRO A 394 -1.31 -25.38 -6.33
C PRO A 394 -2.45 -26.05 -5.55
N LEU A 395 -2.47 -25.96 -4.21
CA LEU A 395 -3.50 -26.55 -3.36
C LEU A 395 -4.87 -25.90 -3.51
N VAL A 396 -4.95 -24.74 -4.19
CA VAL A 396 -6.25 -24.16 -4.56
C VAL A 396 -7.09 -25.11 -5.42
N ALA A 397 -6.47 -26.10 -6.07
CA ALA A 397 -7.12 -27.07 -6.95
C ALA A 397 -7.45 -28.41 -6.27
N THR A 398 -7.25 -28.55 -4.95
CA THR A 398 -7.38 -29.84 -4.22
C THR A 398 -8.71 -30.55 -4.51
N TRP A 399 -9.79 -29.81 -4.70
CA TRP A 399 -11.13 -30.37 -4.90
C TRP A 399 -11.70 -30.12 -6.31
N ASP A 400 -10.89 -29.58 -7.22
CA ASP A 400 -11.35 -29.01 -8.48
C ASP A 400 -10.74 -29.72 -9.70
N ARG A 401 -10.43 -31.03 -9.59
CA ARG A 401 -9.79 -31.80 -10.67
C ARG A 401 -10.55 -31.74 -11.99
N GLU A 402 -11.88 -31.89 -11.93
CA GLU A 402 -12.77 -31.85 -13.10
C GLU A 402 -12.64 -30.52 -13.86
N ILE A 403 -12.42 -29.41 -13.15
CA ILE A 403 -12.17 -28.10 -13.77
C ILE A 403 -10.88 -28.14 -14.59
N PHE A 404 -9.80 -28.75 -14.08
CA PHE A 404 -8.53 -28.84 -14.80
C PHE A 404 -8.59 -29.80 -15.99
N ASP A 405 -9.46 -30.81 -15.96
CA ASP A 405 -9.75 -31.65 -17.14
C ASP A 405 -10.44 -30.86 -18.23
N ASP A 406 -11.51 -30.13 -17.89
CA ASP A 406 -12.25 -29.31 -18.84
C ASP A 406 -11.37 -28.20 -19.44
N LEU A 407 -10.61 -27.48 -18.60
CA LEU A 407 -9.67 -26.45 -19.06
C LEU A 407 -8.55 -27.06 -19.92
N GLY A 408 -8.09 -28.26 -19.58
CA GLY A 408 -7.07 -28.99 -20.33
C GLY A 408 -7.56 -29.44 -21.70
N GLU A 409 -8.80 -29.94 -21.79
CA GLU A 409 -9.45 -30.30 -23.05
C GLU A 409 -9.61 -29.06 -23.95
N GLN A 410 -10.10 -27.94 -23.41
CA GLN A 410 -10.24 -26.68 -24.14
C GLN A 410 -8.89 -26.15 -24.65
N ALA A 411 -7.84 -26.27 -23.84
CA ALA A 411 -6.49 -25.86 -24.23
C ALA A 411 -5.79 -26.85 -25.17
N GLY A 412 -6.31 -28.08 -25.27
CA GLY A 412 -5.63 -29.20 -25.94
C GLY A 412 -4.32 -29.60 -25.26
N LYS A 413 -4.20 -29.38 -23.94
CA LYS A 413 -2.97 -29.60 -23.16
C LYS A 413 -3.31 -30.16 -21.78
N TYR A 414 -2.42 -31.00 -21.25
CA TYR A 414 -2.49 -31.35 -19.83
C TYR A 414 -2.07 -30.15 -18.97
N LEU A 415 -2.97 -29.67 -18.12
CA LEU A 415 -2.79 -28.47 -17.31
C LEU A 415 -2.62 -28.84 -15.83
N TYR A 416 -1.52 -28.39 -15.23
CA TYR A 416 -1.26 -28.58 -13.81
C TYR A 416 -1.50 -27.27 -13.03
N PRO A 417 -2.17 -27.31 -11.87
CA PRO A 417 -2.40 -26.12 -11.03
C PRO A 417 -1.08 -25.52 -10.54
N ILE A 418 -0.92 -24.21 -10.71
CA ILE A 418 0.22 -23.46 -10.15
C ILE A 418 -0.22 -22.33 -9.21
N GLY A 419 -1.52 -22.06 -9.11
CA GLY A 419 -2.03 -20.97 -8.28
C GLY A 419 -3.47 -20.56 -8.60
N GLY A 420 -3.88 -19.42 -8.04
CA GLY A 420 -5.18 -18.81 -8.27
C GLY A 420 -5.12 -17.28 -8.31
N ILE A 421 -6.04 -16.66 -9.04
CA ILE A 421 -6.18 -15.21 -9.19
C ILE A 421 -7.53 -14.73 -8.64
N GLY A 422 -7.57 -13.51 -8.11
CA GLY A 422 -8.80 -12.85 -7.64
C GLY A 422 -9.38 -13.46 -6.36
N ARG A 423 -8.56 -13.98 -5.45
CA ARG A 423 -8.98 -14.79 -4.28
C ARG A 423 -9.65 -16.12 -4.66
N GLY A 424 -9.14 -16.80 -5.69
CA GLY A 424 -9.63 -18.12 -6.11
C GLY A 424 -10.83 -18.07 -7.07
N VAL A 425 -11.05 -16.93 -7.73
CA VAL A 425 -12.11 -16.78 -8.74
C VAL A 425 -11.69 -17.38 -10.09
N SER A 426 -10.39 -17.52 -10.34
CA SER A 426 -9.89 -18.29 -11.48
C SER A 426 -8.58 -18.97 -11.13
N TYR A 427 -8.29 -20.08 -11.79
CA TYR A 427 -7.08 -20.85 -11.59
C TYR A 427 -5.96 -20.36 -12.52
N LEU A 428 -4.73 -20.46 -12.04
CA LEU A 428 -3.52 -20.39 -12.85
C LEU A 428 -3.04 -21.81 -13.08
N ALA A 429 -2.88 -22.17 -14.35
CA ALA A 429 -2.46 -23.51 -14.75
C ALA A 429 -1.27 -23.45 -15.70
N MET A 430 -0.37 -24.42 -15.58
CA MET A 430 0.80 -24.55 -16.45
C MET A 430 0.75 -25.86 -17.22
N ALA A 431 0.99 -25.80 -18.52
CA ALA A 431 1.15 -26.98 -19.36
C ALA A 431 2.59 -27.52 -19.31
N ALA A 432 2.78 -28.76 -19.74
CA ALA A 432 4.11 -29.42 -19.75
C ALA A 432 5.16 -28.70 -20.62
N ASP A 433 4.73 -27.87 -21.57
CA ASP A 433 5.62 -27.04 -22.41
C ASP A 433 5.99 -25.69 -21.76
N GLY A 434 5.51 -25.43 -20.54
CA GLY A 434 5.77 -24.19 -19.79
C GLY A 434 4.80 -23.04 -20.07
N THR A 435 3.85 -23.22 -21.01
CA THR A 435 2.82 -22.23 -21.27
C THR A 435 1.86 -22.11 -20.08
N VAL A 436 1.46 -20.87 -19.78
CA VAL A 436 0.58 -20.57 -18.65
C VAL A 436 -0.79 -20.14 -19.16
N HIS A 437 -1.82 -20.64 -18.49
CA HIS A 437 -3.22 -20.41 -18.78
C HIS A 437 -3.95 -19.93 -17.52
N VAL A 438 -5.04 -19.21 -17.72
CA VAL A 438 -5.94 -18.76 -16.65
C VAL A 438 -7.38 -19.13 -17.01
N GLY A 439 -8.14 -19.65 -16.06
CA GLY A 439 -9.53 -20.04 -16.33
C GLY A 439 -10.27 -20.59 -15.14
N MET A 440 -11.59 -20.67 -15.27
CA MET A 440 -12.49 -21.41 -14.38
C MET A 440 -13.50 -22.17 -15.22
N ASP A 441 -14.34 -21.45 -15.98
CA ASP A 441 -15.26 -22.06 -16.95
C ASP A 441 -14.66 -22.11 -18.37
N GLU A 442 -13.88 -21.08 -18.73
CA GLU A 442 -13.21 -20.95 -20.02
C GLU A 442 -11.70 -20.79 -19.82
N VAL A 443 -10.91 -21.49 -20.62
CA VAL A 443 -9.45 -21.36 -20.58
C VAL A 443 -8.98 -20.20 -21.46
N THR A 444 -8.13 -19.35 -20.91
CA THR A 444 -7.45 -18.28 -21.64
C THR A 444 -5.95 -18.49 -21.57
N PHE A 445 -5.31 -18.50 -22.74
CA PHE A 445 -3.85 -18.46 -22.83
C PHE A 445 -3.31 -17.15 -22.24
N LEU A 446 -2.41 -17.25 -21.26
CA LEU A 446 -1.84 -16.09 -20.58
C LEU A 446 -0.45 -15.75 -21.14
N ALA A 447 0.46 -16.72 -21.23
CA ALA A 447 1.83 -16.48 -21.66
C ALA A 447 2.56 -17.75 -22.10
N GLU A 448 3.65 -17.56 -22.86
CA GLU A 448 4.49 -18.66 -23.34
C GLU A 448 5.35 -19.28 -22.22
N THR A 449 5.61 -18.52 -21.15
CA THR A 449 6.47 -18.94 -20.03
C THR A 449 5.93 -18.44 -18.69
N GLY A 450 6.34 -19.12 -17.61
CA GLY A 450 6.05 -18.68 -16.23
C GLY A 450 6.55 -17.25 -15.93
N ASP A 451 7.75 -16.90 -16.39
CA ASP A 451 8.32 -15.56 -16.20
C ASP A 451 7.48 -14.47 -16.89
N GLU A 452 7.08 -14.72 -18.14
CA GLU A 452 6.22 -13.80 -18.86
C GLU A 452 4.83 -13.68 -18.21
N ALA A 453 4.29 -14.79 -17.71
CA ALA A 453 3.02 -14.79 -16.97
C ALA A 453 3.11 -13.91 -15.71
N LEU A 454 4.17 -14.07 -14.90
CA LEU A 454 4.40 -13.25 -13.71
C LEU A 454 4.51 -11.77 -14.07
N ARG A 455 5.28 -11.42 -15.10
CA ARG A 455 5.38 -10.04 -15.58
C ARG A 455 4.01 -9.50 -16.00
N LYS A 456 3.23 -10.25 -16.79
CA LYS A 456 1.89 -9.85 -17.24
C LYS A 456 0.93 -9.63 -16.08
N LEU A 457 0.90 -10.54 -15.11
CA LEU A 457 0.05 -10.44 -13.92
C LEU A 457 0.43 -9.23 -13.05
N ILE A 458 1.73 -8.99 -12.88
CA ILE A 458 2.26 -7.90 -12.05
C ILE A 458 2.05 -6.53 -12.69
N GLU A 459 2.36 -6.40 -13.98
CA GLU A 459 2.20 -5.15 -14.73
C GLU A 459 0.73 -4.91 -15.16
N GLY A 460 -0.15 -5.88 -14.96
CA GLY A 460 -1.55 -5.88 -15.42
C GLY A 460 -1.64 -5.75 -16.94
N VAL A 461 -0.96 -6.65 -17.64
CA VAL A 461 -1.03 -6.83 -19.08
C VAL A 461 -1.82 -8.10 -19.36
N ARG A 462 -2.92 -8.00 -20.10
CA ARG A 462 -3.66 -9.16 -20.65
C ARG A 462 -3.52 -9.18 -22.16
#